data_AF-A0A2Z4ITX3-F1
#
_entry.id   AF-A0A2Z4ITX3-F1
#
_cell.length_a   1.000
_cell.length_b   1.000
_cell.length_c   1.000
_cell.angle_alpha   90.00
_cell.angle_beta   90.00
_cell.angle_gamma   90.00
#
_symmetry.space_group_name_H-M   'P 1'
#
loop_
_entity.id
_entity.type
_entity.pdbx_description
1 polymer ?
#
loop_
_entity_poly.entity_id
_entity_poly.type
_entity_poly.pdbx_seq_one_letter_code
_entity_poly.pdbx_strand_id
1 'polypeptide(L)'
;MFTSSSRPSRGPSRAGGPPRGHRESLREDLATWAVDPLDHISAPEGAASPRTVINATAEGEVRDRCLRKRSDQLDLIIERARARGESGPTTDQVMNHVLAPLHFRVLFGVAATDGARARALVDDLLSWVPATTAPADPA
;
A
#
# COMPACT_ATOMS: atom_id res chain seq x y z
N MET A 1 -2.02 62.30 -8.66
CA MET A 1 -2.00 62.14 -10.13
C MET A 1 -2.10 60.65 -10.44
N PHE A 2 -3.26 60.24 -10.96
CA PHE A 2 -3.52 58.86 -11.41
C PHE A 2 -3.03 58.70 -12.84
N THR A 3 -2.29 57.64 -13.13
CA THR A 3 -2.20 57.10 -14.50
C THR A 3 -2.61 55.64 -14.48
N SER A 4 -3.82 55.44 -14.98
CA SER A 4 -4.43 54.17 -15.38
C SER A 4 -3.56 53.47 -16.44
N SER A 5 -3.39 52.16 -16.32
CA SER A 5 -3.13 51.31 -17.49
C SER A 5 -3.73 49.91 -17.27
N SER A 6 -4.69 49.63 -18.15
CA SER A 6 -5.56 48.47 -18.31
C SER A 6 -4.94 47.08 -18.17
N ARG A 7 -5.74 46.19 -17.57
CA ARG A 7 -5.62 44.72 -17.66
C ARG A 7 -5.86 44.23 -19.09
N PRO A 8 -5.26 43.08 -19.49
CA PRO A 8 -5.92 42.12 -20.35
C PRO A 8 -6.58 41.01 -19.52
N SER A 9 -7.85 40.77 -19.82
CA SER A 9 -8.67 39.65 -19.37
C SER A 9 -8.07 38.31 -19.82
N ARG A 10 -7.64 37.47 -18.88
CA ARG A 10 -7.56 36.02 -19.14
C ARG A 10 -8.91 35.43 -18.75
N GLY A 11 -9.66 35.03 -19.77
CA GLY A 11 -10.87 34.22 -19.63
C GLY A 11 -10.59 32.88 -18.95
N PRO A 12 -11.64 32.12 -18.62
CA PRO A 12 -11.53 30.91 -17.82
C PRO A 12 -10.82 29.81 -18.61
N SER A 13 -9.53 29.56 -18.31
CA SER A 13 -8.82 28.43 -18.89
C SER A 13 -9.18 27.14 -18.15
N ARG A 14 -10.14 26.46 -18.77
CA ARG A 14 -10.24 25.01 -18.97
C ARG A 14 -10.57 24.17 -17.74
N ALA A 15 -11.86 23.91 -17.67
CA ALA A 15 -12.45 22.58 -17.50
C ALA A 15 -11.84 21.73 -16.37
N GLY A 16 -12.57 21.70 -15.25
CA GLY A 16 -12.61 20.50 -14.45
C GLY A 16 -12.79 19.30 -15.37
N GLY A 17 -11.73 18.50 -15.49
CA GLY A 17 -11.86 17.15 -16.01
C GLY A 17 -12.93 16.43 -15.18
N PRO A 18 -13.69 15.51 -15.76
CA PRO A 18 -14.67 14.75 -15.01
C PRO A 18 -13.99 14.21 -13.75
N PRO A 19 -14.64 14.25 -12.57
CA PRO A 19 -14.07 13.62 -11.38
C PRO A 19 -13.71 12.20 -11.81
N ARG A 20 -12.42 11.85 -11.70
CA ARG A 20 -11.93 10.53 -12.12
C ARG A 20 -12.77 9.52 -11.35
N GLY A 21 -13.73 8.93 -12.05
CA GLY A 21 -14.79 8.18 -11.42
C GLY A 21 -14.20 6.98 -10.71
N HIS A 22 -14.50 6.86 -9.42
CA HIS A 22 -14.60 5.63 -8.62
C HIS A 22 -14.27 4.32 -9.36
N ARG A 23 -12.99 4.09 -9.66
CA ARG A 23 -12.44 2.79 -10.06
C ARG A 23 -11.02 2.68 -9.50
N GLU A 24 -10.87 2.88 -8.19
CA GLU A 24 -9.71 2.32 -7.50
C GLU A 24 -9.92 0.80 -7.51
N SER A 25 -9.25 0.11 -8.43
CA SER A 25 -9.31 -1.35 -8.51
C SER A 25 -8.61 -1.97 -7.29
N LEU A 26 -8.98 -3.19 -6.88
CA LEU A 26 -8.29 -3.89 -5.79
C LEU A 26 -6.77 -3.95 -6.01
N ARG A 27 -6.34 -4.09 -7.27
CA ARG A 27 -4.93 -4.04 -7.66
C ARG A 27 -4.29 -2.71 -7.30
N GLU A 28 -4.92 -1.58 -7.62
CA GLU A 28 -4.38 -0.25 -7.33
C GLU A 28 -4.40 0.05 -5.83
N ASP A 29 -5.44 -0.38 -5.12
CA ASP A 29 -5.52 -0.28 -3.66
C ASP A 29 -4.36 -1.02 -3.00
N LEU A 30 -4.13 -2.29 -3.36
CA LEU A 30 -3.04 -3.12 -2.82
C LEU A 30 -1.66 -2.62 -3.25
N ALA A 31 -1.51 -2.16 -4.50
CA ALA A 31 -0.25 -1.61 -5.02
C ALA A 31 0.15 -0.32 -4.30
N THR A 32 -0.83 0.53 -3.98
CA THR A 32 -0.61 1.74 -3.18
C THR A 32 -0.29 1.36 -1.74
N TRP A 33 -1.09 0.47 -1.16
CA TRP A 33 -0.87 -0.03 0.19
C TRP A 33 0.52 -0.66 0.35
N ALA A 34 1.06 -1.39 -0.63
CA ALA A 34 2.33 -2.09 -0.51
C ALA A 34 3.57 -1.16 -0.46
N VAL A 35 3.43 0.09 -0.92
CA VAL A 35 4.52 1.09 -0.88
C VAL A 35 4.69 1.65 0.53
N ASP A 36 3.59 1.90 1.25
CA ASP A 36 3.66 2.47 2.61
C ASP A 36 4.41 1.60 3.64
N PRO A 37 4.21 0.27 3.74
CA PRO A 37 5.04 -0.61 4.55
C PRO A 37 6.48 -0.61 4.09
N LEU A 38 6.73 -0.58 2.77
CA LEU A 38 8.09 -0.55 2.26
C LEU A 38 8.83 0.72 2.71
N ASP A 39 8.20 1.89 2.60
CA ASP A 39 8.79 3.16 3.04
C ASP A 39 9.03 3.14 4.55
N HIS A 40 8.09 2.58 5.32
CA HIS A 40 8.23 2.46 6.77
C HIS A 40 9.39 1.54 7.18
N ILE A 41 9.53 0.36 6.59
CA ILE A 41 10.60 -0.59 6.94
C ILE A 41 11.96 -0.22 6.32
N SER A 42 11.95 0.59 5.26
CA SER A 42 13.15 1.14 4.63
C SER A 42 13.58 2.47 5.24
N ALA A 43 12.75 3.05 6.11
CA ALA A 43 13.03 4.32 6.76
C ALA A 43 14.35 4.22 7.52
N PRO A 44 15.33 5.11 7.22
CA PRO A 44 16.52 5.20 8.01
C PRO A 44 16.16 5.92 9.30
N GLU A 45 15.59 5.21 10.28
CA GLU A 45 15.70 5.67 11.67
C GLU A 45 17.17 5.58 12.10
N GLY A 46 17.90 6.63 11.71
CA GLY A 46 19.20 7.05 12.22
C GLY A 46 20.33 6.04 12.04
N ALA A 47 20.84 5.83 10.82
CA ALA A 47 22.15 5.21 10.58
C ALA A 47 22.44 3.87 11.32
N ALA A 48 21.40 3.18 11.79
CA ALA A 48 21.47 1.86 12.39
C ALA A 48 20.89 0.88 11.38
N SER A 49 21.57 -0.25 11.20
CA SER A 49 21.16 -1.27 10.24
C SER A 49 19.67 -1.64 10.38
N PRO A 50 18.98 -2.06 9.31
CA PRO A 50 17.61 -2.62 9.38
C PRO A 50 17.43 -3.71 10.45
N ARG A 51 18.52 -4.40 10.82
CA ARG A 51 18.55 -5.37 11.92
C ARG A 51 18.34 -4.75 13.31
N THR A 52 18.81 -3.53 13.54
CA THR A 52 18.64 -2.81 14.81
C THR A 52 17.18 -2.40 15.02
N VAL A 53 16.51 -1.96 13.94
CA VAL A 53 15.07 -1.69 13.91
C VAL A 53 14.28 -2.94 14.25
N ILE A 54 14.63 -4.08 13.66
CA ILE A 54 13.95 -5.34 14.00
C ILE A 54 14.16 -5.75 15.45
N ASN A 55 15.37 -5.61 15.99
CA ASN A 55 15.61 -5.87 17.40
C ASN A 55 14.79 -4.93 18.32
N ALA A 56 14.55 -3.68 17.91
CA ALA A 56 13.66 -2.77 18.64
C ALA A 56 12.18 -3.13 18.49
N THR A 57 11.75 -3.58 17.31
CA THR A 57 10.38 -4.10 17.10
C THR A 57 10.17 -5.49 17.69
N ALA A 58 11.22 -6.20 18.13
CA ALA A 58 11.13 -7.52 18.75
C ALA A 58 10.49 -7.49 20.16
N GLU A 59 10.29 -6.30 20.73
CA GLU A 59 9.38 -6.11 21.86
C GLU A 59 7.97 -6.54 21.44
N GLY A 60 7.49 -7.65 22.02
CA GLY A 60 6.30 -8.36 21.54
C GLY A 60 5.09 -7.46 21.32
N GLU A 61 4.85 -6.48 22.20
CA GLU A 61 3.72 -5.58 22.06
C GLU A 61 3.80 -4.62 20.87
N VAL A 62 5.00 -4.11 20.54
CA VAL A 62 5.22 -3.19 19.42
C VAL A 62 5.07 -3.93 18.10
N ARG A 63 5.68 -5.13 17.97
CA ARG A 63 5.47 -6.04 16.85
C ARG A 63 3.99 -6.31 16.62
N ASP A 64 3.30 -6.72 17.68
CA ASP A 64 1.92 -7.16 17.54
C ASP A 64 1.01 -5.98 17.16
N ARG A 65 1.27 -4.76 17.67
CA ARG A 65 0.55 -3.54 17.24
C ARG A 65 0.81 -3.20 15.78
N CYS A 66 2.05 -3.30 15.31
CA CYS A 66 2.40 -3.05 13.92
C CYS A 66 1.68 -4.03 12.99
N LEU A 67 1.76 -5.33 13.27
CA LEU A 67 1.12 -6.36 12.45
C LEU A 67 -0.41 -6.22 12.47
N ARG A 68 -1.03 -6.00 13.63
CA ARG A 68 -2.48 -5.72 13.72
C ARG A 68 -2.90 -4.55 12.85
N LYS A 69 -2.20 -3.41 12.96
CA LYS A 69 -2.50 -2.23 12.15
C LYS A 69 -2.43 -2.53 10.64
N ARG A 70 -1.48 -3.36 10.21
CA ARG A 70 -1.36 -3.75 8.80
C ARG A 70 -2.51 -4.66 8.37
N SER A 71 -2.90 -5.63 9.21
CA SER A 71 -4.07 -6.47 8.97
C SER A 71 -5.35 -5.64 8.87
N ASP A 72 -5.58 -4.72 9.81
CA ASP A 72 -6.78 -3.85 9.81
C ASP A 72 -6.87 -3.01 8.52
N GLN A 73 -5.74 -2.49 8.02
CA GLN A 73 -5.69 -1.76 6.76
C GLN A 73 -6.05 -2.63 5.56
N LEU A 74 -5.56 -3.87 5.54
CA LEU A 74 -5.84 -4.83 4.47
C LEU A 74 -7.30 -5.30 4.48
N ASP A 75 -7.86 -5.54 5.66
CA ASP A 75 -9.27 -5.90 5.82
C ASP A 75 -10.17 -4.81 5.22
N LEU A 76 -9.86 -3.53 5.47
CA LEU A 76 -10.58 -2.40 4.88
C LEU A 76 -10.45 -2.33 3.35
N ILE A 77 -9.29 -2.69 2.78
CA ILE A 77 -9.10 -2.73 1.32
C ILE A 77 -9.91 -3.87 0.70
N ILE A 78 -9.80 -5.07 1.28
CA ILE A 78 -10.46 -6.27 0.78
C ILE A 78 -11.98 -6.16 0.92
N GLU A 79 -12.48 -5.62 2.03
CA GLU A 79 -13.92 -5.43 2.23
C GLU A 79 -14.49 -4.41 1.23
N ARG A 80 -13.76 -3.33 0.96
CA ARG A 80 -14.15 -2.36 -0.10
C ARG A 80 -14.20 -3.03 -1.48
N ALA A 81 -13.25 -3.91 -1.80
CA ALA A 81 -13.25 -4.65 -3.06
C ALA A 81 -14.41 -5.65 -3.14
N ARG A 82 -14.68 -6.39 -2.06
CA ARG A 82 -15.83 -7.31 -1.97
C ARG A 82 -17.16 -6.59 -2.14
N ALA A 83 -17.32 -5.42 -1.53
CA ALA A 83 -18.50 -4.58 -1.69
C ALA A 83 -18.72 -4.13 -3.16
N ARG A 84 -17.65 -4.08 -3.97
CA ARG A 84 -17.71 -3.82 -5.42
C ARG A 84 -17.94 -5.09 -6.26
N GLY A 85 -18.03 -6.26 -5.63
CA GLY A 85 -18.14 -7.55 -6.32
C GLY A 85 -16.81 -8.05 -6.89
N GLU A 86 -15.69 -7.42 -6.53
CA GLU A 86 -14.36 -7.91 -6.90
C GLU A 86 -14.00 -9.10 -6.00
N SER A 87 -13.57 -10.19 -6.64
CA SER A 87 -12.93 -11.28 -5.91
C SER A 87 -11.44 -11.02 -5.78
N GLY A 88 -10.86 -11.40 -4.65
CA GLY A 88 -9.48 -11.07 -4.33
C GLY A 88 -8.87 -11.93 -3.24
N PRO A 89 -7.59 -11.69 -2.92
CA PRO A 89 -6.89 -12.41 -1.88
C PRO A 89 -7.46 -12.12 -0.49
N THR A 90 -7.19 -13.02 0.45
CA THR A 90 -7.40 -12.79 1.88
C THR A 90 -6.29 -11.91 2.45
N THR A 91 -6.55 -11.32 3.63
CA THR A 91 -5.55 -10.55 4.37
C THR A 91 -4.29 -11.36 4.63
N ASP A 92 -4.42 -12.62 5.06
CA ASP A 92 -3.29 -13.53 5.27
C ASP A 92 -2.47 -13.78 4.00
N GLN A 93 -3.13 -13.89 2.84
CA GLN A 93 -2.42 -14.04 1.57
C GLN A 93 -1.61 -12.79 1.24
N VAL A 94 -2.15 -11.59 1.44
CA VAL A 94 -1.39 -10.35 1.22
C VAL A 94 -0.23 -10.23 2.21
N MET A 95 -0.45 -10.56 3.49
CA MET A 95 0.59 -10.54 4.52
C MET A 95 1.74 -11.51 4.18
N ASN A 96 1.42 -12.74 3.78
CA ASN A 96 2.41 -13.79 3.53
C ASN A 96 3.14 -13.64 2.18
N HIS A 97 2.48 -13.08 1.16
CA HIS A 97 3.04 -13.03 -0.20
C HIS A 97 3.52 -11.63 -0.62
N VAL A 98 3.16 -10.58 0.12
CA VAL A 98 3.63 -9.21 -0.15
C VAL A 98 4.44 -8.68 1.03
N LEU A 99 3.86 -8.64 2.23
CA LEU A 99 4.51 -8.00 3.37
C LEU A 99 5.75 -8.77 3.86
N ALA A 100 5.65 -10.09 4.00
CA ALA A 100 6.76 -10.92 4.44
C ALA A 100 7.95 -10.91 3.46
N PRO A 101 7.76 -11.03 2.13
CA PRO A 101 8.85 -10.88 1.17
C PRO A 101 9.50 -9.49 1.18
N LEU A 102 8.73 -8.41 1.40
CA LEU A 102 9.31 -7.07 1.53
C LEU A 102 10.21 -6.96 2.76
N HIS A 103 9.76 -7.46 3.91
CA HIS A 103 10.59 -7.51 5.13
C HIS A 103 11.86 -8.31 4.92
N PHE A 104 11.76 -9.53 4.38
CA PHE A 104 12.91 -10.36 4.08
C PHE A 104 13.93 -9.61 3.21
N ARG A 105 13.46 -8.98 2.12
CA ARG A 105 14.35 -8.30 1.19
C ARG A 105 15.06 -7.10 1.80
N VAL A 106 14.34 -6.28 2.59
CA VAL A 106 14.95 -5.14 3.30
C VAL A 106 15.95 -5.61 4.36
N LEU A 107 15.62 -6.67 5.10
CA LEU A 107 16.50 -7.21 6.14
C LEU A 107 17.82 -7.76 5.63
N PHE A 108 17.76 -8.45 4.50
CA PHE A 108 18.92 -9.05 3.87
C PHE A 108 19.59 -8.13 2.85
N GLY A 109 19.09 -6.90 2.68
CA GLY A 109 19.66 -5.92 1.73
C GLY A 109 19.60 -6.42 0.29
N VAL A 110 18.54 -7.15 -0.08
CA VAL A 110 18.37 -7.65 -1.45
C VAL A 110 18.19 -6.45 -2.38
N ALA A 111 19.03 -6.38 -3.41
CA ALA A 111 19.03 -5.29 -4.39
C ALA A 111 17.65 -5.09 -5.05
N ALA A 112 17.37 -3.84 -5.45
CA ALA A 112 16.11 -3.43 -6.08
C ALA A 112 14.87 -3.75 -5.21
N THR A 113 14.92 -3.34 -3.95
CA THR A 113 13.74 -3.37 -3.05
C THR A 113 13.16 -1.97 -3.00
N ASP A 114 12.38 -1.66 -4.03
CA ASP A 114 11.75 -0.36 -4.27
C ASP A 114 10.24 -0.53 -4.48
N GLY A 115 9.54 0.59 -4.69
CA GLY A 115 8.11 0.57 -4.95
C GLY A 115 7.72 -0.20 -6.22
N ALA A 116 8.62 -0.39 -7.19
CA ALA A 116 8.33 -1.21 -8.35
C ALA A 116 8.29 -2.70 -7.96
N ARG A 117 9.21 -3.15 -7.10
CA ARG A 117 9.18 -4.52 -6.57
C ARG A 117 7.96 -4.78 -5.68
N ALA A 118 7.55 -3.80 -4.86
CA ALA A 118 6.34 -3.92 -4.06
C ALA A 118 5.09 -4.14 -4.94
N ARG A 119 4.96 -3.38 -6.03
CA ARG A 119 3.86 -3.55 -6.99
C ARG A 119 3.93 -4.89 -7.73
N ALA A 120 5.12 -5.33 -8.11
CA ALA A 120 5.30 -6.64 -8.75
C ALA A 120 4.86 -7.80 -7.84
N LEU A 121 5.11 -7.75 -6.53
CA LEU A 121 4.62 -8.76 -5.58
C LEU A 121 3.09 -8.80 -5.49
N VAL A 122 2.43 -7.65 -5.62
CA VAL A 122 0.96 -7.56 -5.68
C VAL A 122 0.45 -8.16 -7.00
N ASP A 123 1.09 -7.85 -8.12
CA ASP A 123 0.72 -8.41 -9.42
C ASP A 123 0.93 -9.94 -9.46
N ASP A 124 2.05 -10.43 -8.90
CA ASP A 124 2.34 -11.86 -8.73
C ASP A 124 1.23 -12.53 -7.91
N LEU A 125 0.86 -11.94 -6.76
CA LEU A 125 -0.21 -12.45 -5.89
C LEU A 125 -1.54 -12.56 -6.63
N LEU A 126 -1.93 -11.51 -7.36
CA LEU A 126 -3.21 -11.48 -8.07
C LEU A 126 -3.22 -12.39 -9.31
N SER A 127 -2.05 -12.75 -9.84
CA SER A 127 -1.93 -13.66 -10.99
C SER A 127 -2.19 -15.13 -10.64
N TRP A 128 -1.87 -15.55 -9.41
CA TRP A 128 -1.96 -16.96 -9.00
C TRP A 128 -3.04 -17.23 -7.95
N VAL A 129 -3.64 -16.21 -7.33
CA VAL A 129 -4.70 -16.42 -6.34
C VAL A 129 -5.99 -16.67 -7.11
N PRO A 130 -6.51 -17.90 -7.14
CA PRO A 130 -7.91 -18.08 -7.50
C PRO A 130 -8.74 -17.27 -6.51
N ALA A 131 -9.80 -16.63 -6.97
CA ALA A 131 -10.82 -15.99 -6.13
C ALA A 131 -11.26 -16.96 -5.01
N THR A 132 -10.60 -16.91 -3.84
CA THR A 132 -10.91 -17.83 -2.75
C THR A 132 -12.00 -17.20 -1.92
N THR A 133 -13.21 -17.76 -2.06
CA THR A 133 -14.29 -17.61 -1.10
C THR A 133 -13.76 -17.93 0.30
N ALA A 134 -14.03 -17.06 1.26
CA ALA A 134 -13.47 -17.06 2.61
C ALA A 134 -13.37 -18.46 3.26
N PRO A 135 -12.32 -18.74 4.04
CA PRO A 135 -12.27 -19.95 4.85
C PRO A 135 -13.46 -19.96 5.82
N ALA A 136 -14.15 -21.10 5.89
CA ALA A 136 -15.17 -21.37 6.88
C ALA A 136 -14.57 -21.26 8.29
N ASP A 137 -15.31 -20.63 9.19
CA ASP A 137 -15.01 -20.46 10.62
C ASP A 137 -14.49 -21.79 11.23
N PRO A 138 -13.36 -21.79 11.96
CA PRO A 138 -12.99 -22.94 12.76
C PRO A 138 -13.94 -23.06 13.96
N ALA A 139 -14.55 -24.24 14.08
CA ALA A 139 -15.45 -24.67 15.15
C ALA A 139 -14.82 -24.63 16.55
#